data_AF-A0A349DX93-F1
#
_entry.id   AF-A0A349DX93-F1
#
_cell.length_a   1.000
_cell.length_b   1.000
_cell.length_c   1.000
_cell.angle_alpha   90.00
_cell.angle_beta   90.00
_cell.angle_gamma   90.00
#
_symmetry.space_group_name_H-M   'P 1'
#
loop_
_entity.id
_entity.type
_entity.pdbx_description
1 polymer ?
#
loop_
_entity_poly.entity_id
_entity_poly.type
_entity_poly.pdbx_seq_one_letter_code
_entity_poly.pdbx_strand_id
1 'polypeptide(L)'
;MSNQTDNLRTAKLIMVTANNNNKYYEMQENGDGTFTVRYGRVGGRATTQTYPVSQWNKKYNEKTRKGYADQTHLFSESKEEIKLADLDDKGVEKLINLLTQYANKSIGDNYNVTADQVTRKQVDEAQEVLDKLVKMIEEQGAPIKQGKKGKFGLEDLNRNLLNLYQVIPRKMSNVNDHLFQLVKTKDDIEEMEKKMAEEQATLDVMRGQVDINEKKKAAAEEDKSNEINLLEAMGMEMATVEDDAVIAKIKDLMQDEANKFHKAFEVKNIKTQKAYDEFFANVEDKKTELFWHGSRNENWMSILENGLVLRPANAVITGKMFGYGLYFADKFRKSLNYTSLRGSYWTGGSAKDGFLALYEVHVGKQLHIKNHKSWCYELTEKNLKKRGDYDSLFAEGGADLRNNEYIIYNHAQCTVKYLVQVK
;
A
#
# COMPACT_ATOMS: atom_id res chain seq x y z
N MET A 1 40.14 27.72 5.33
CA MET A 1 39.39 27.07 6.43
C MET A 1 38.37 26.18 5.78
N SER A 2 38.65 24.88 5.68
CA SER A 2 37.77 23.91 5.02
C SER A 2 36.54 23.68 5.91
N ASN A 3 35.34 23.83 5.34
CA ASN A 3 34.12 23.28 5.92
C ASN A 3 34.26 21.75 5.96
N GLN A 4 34.81 21.22 7.05
CA GLN A 4 34.46 19.87 7.49
C GLN A 4 32.99 19.96 7.92
N THR A 5 32.09 19.47 7.08
CA THR A 5 30.78 19.04 7.55
C THR A 5 31.03 17.94 8.58
N ASP A 6 31.02 18.30 9.86
CA ASP A 6 31.08 17.34 10.95
C ASP A 6 29.98 16.29 10.72
N ASN A 7 30.38 15.03 10.54
CA ASN A 7 29.46 13.90 10.56
C ASN A 7 28.96 13.73 12.00
N LEU A 8 28.02 14.58 12.41
CA LEU A 8 27.36 14.49 13.70
C LEU A 8 26.64 13.15 13.80
N ARG A 9 26.86 12.41 14.90
CA ARG A 9 26.24 11.11 15.09
C ARG A 9 24.74 11.25 15.36
N THR A 10 23.98 10.35 14.76
CA THR A 10 22.58 10.13 15.09
C THR A 10 22.39 8.67 15.47
N ALA A 11 21.54 8.38 16.46
CA ALA A 11 21.07 7.03 16.74
C ALA A 11 19.55 7.02 16.99
N LYS A 12 18.82 6.10 16.36
CA LYS A 12 17.38 5.90 16.57
C LYS A 12 17.12 4.51 17.11
N LEU A 13 16.77 4.44 18.39
CA LEU A 13 16.56 3.19 19.11
C LEU A 13 15.07 2.95 19.35
N ILE A 14 14.57 1.77 18.99
CA ILE A 14 13.15 1.40 19.10
C ILE A 14 12.98 0.17 19.99
N MET A 15 11.97 0.17 20.85
CA MET A 15 11.60 -0.98 21.69
C MET A 15 10.11 -1.25 21.54
N VAL A 16 9.78 -2.40 20.96
CA VAL A 16 8.40 -2.91 20.92
C VAL A 16 8.35 -4.31 21.55
N THR A 17 7.55 -4.50 22.61
CA THR A 17 7.42 -5.80 23.28
C THR A 17 5.99 -6.07 23.75
N ALA A 18 5.64 -7.35 23.90
CA ALA A 18 4.32 -7.81 24.36
C ALA A 18 3.92 -7.28 25.76
N ASN A 19 4.90 -6.83 26.57
CA ASN A 19 4.66 -6.16 27.85
C ASN A 19 4.24 -4.69 27.68
N ASN A 20 3.52 -4.38 26.59
CA ASN A 20 3.06 -3.05 26.18
C ASN A 20 4.16 -1.97 26.16
N ASN A 21 5.38 -2.36 25.80
CA ASN A 21 6.41 -1.38 25.46
C ASN A 21 6.25 -1.03 23.98
N ASN A 22 5.99 0.25 23.71
CA ASN A 22 6.13 0.85 22.39
C ASN A 22 6.88 2.15 22.60
N LYS A 23 8.22 2.11 22.66
CA LYS A 23 9.06 3.24 23.09
C LYS A 23 10.13 3.54 22.06
N TYR A 24 10.51 4.81 21.96
CA TYR A 24 11.65 5.26 21.17
C TYR A 24 12.65 6.02 22.04
N TYR A 25 13.90 6.02 21.60
CA TYR A 25 14.98 6.82 22.17
C TYR A 25 15.90 7.27 21.04
N GLU A 26 15.74 8.53 20.63
CA GLU A 26 16.56 9.18 19.63
C GLU A 26 17.72 9.92 20.31
N MET A 27 18.90 9.85 19.71
CA MET A 27 20.12 10.54 20.12
C MET A 27 20.65 11.31 18.92
N GLN A 28 20.92 12.59 19.09
CA GLN A 28 21.47 13.45 18.03
C GLN A 28 22.60 14.29 18.61
N GLU A 29 23.80 14.13 18.05
CA GLU A 29 24.98 14.91 18.42
C GLU A 29 24.84 16.35 17.96
N ASN A 30 25.25 17.28 18.81
CA ASN A 30 25.24 18.70 18.55
C ASN A 30 26.68 19.17 18.30
N GLY A 31 26.86 20.23 17.49
CA GLY A 31 28.17 20.82 17.21
C GLY A 31 28.86 21.52 18.40
N ASP A 32 28.25 21.50 19.58
CA ASP A 32 28.73 22.18 20.79
C ASP A 32 29.36 21.22 21.82
N GLY A 33 29.63 19.97 21.43
CA GLY A 33 30.19 18.94 22.33
C GLY A 33 29.13 18.29 23.25
N THR A 34 27.85 18.53 22.99
CA THR A 34 26.73 17.84 23.63
C THR A 34 25.99 16.92 22.65
N PHE A 35 25.06 16.13 23.15
CA PHE A 35 24.05 15.48 22.33
C PHE A 35 22.68 15.59 22.99
N THR A 36 21.67 15.76 22.17
CA THR A 36 20.28 15.81 22.61
C THR A 36 19.65 14.43 22.44
N VAL A 37 18.88 14.02 23.45
CA VAL A 37 18.05 12.83 23.39
C VAL A 37 16.59 13.21 23.43
N ARG A 38 15.79 12.54 22.60
CA ARG A 38 14.33 12.63 22.57
C ARG A 38 13.76 11.25 22.77
N TYR A 39 12.90 11.07 23.76
CA TYR A 39 12.38 9.75 24.07
C TYR A 39 10.96 9.79 24.65
N GLY A 40 10.27 8.66 24.53
CA GLY A 40 8.91 8.52 25.03
C GLY A 40 8.23 7.26 24.50
N ARG A 41 6.92 7.17 24.73
CA ARG A 41 6.09 6.21 24.01
C ARG A 41 6.01 6.67 22.55
N VAL A 42 6.10 5.76 21.58
CA VAL A 42 6.00 6.14 20.17
C VAL A 42 4.59 6.69 19.91
N GLY A 43 4.50 7.93 19.41
CA GLY A 43 3.25 8.68 19.22
C GLY A 43 2.75 9.48 20.44
N GLY A 44 3.48 9.42 21.57
CA GLY A 44 3.20 10.21 22.76
C GLY A 44 4.04 11.49 22.85
N ARG A 45 3.82 12.28 23.91
CA ARG A 45 4.62 13.49 24.17
C ARG A 45 6.08 13.11 24.42
N ALA A 46 6.98 13.70 23.65
CA ALA A 46 8.42 13.52 23.79
C ALA A 46 8.94 14.17 25.08
N THR A 47 9.87 13.51 25.74
CA THR A 47 10.76 14.13 26.73
C THR A 47 12.10 14.39 26.06
N THR A 48 12.63 15.60 26.23
CA THR A 48 13.92 16.00 25.67
C THR A 48 14.91 16.26 26.78
N GLN A 49 16.14 15.77 26.64
CA GLN A 49 17.25 16.03 27.56
C GLN A 49 18.54 16.20 26.77
N THR A 50 19.51 16.94 27.32
CA THR A 50 20.82 17.14 26.69
C THR A 50 21.91 16.64 27.62
N TYR A 51 22.93 16.00 27.04
CA TYR A 51 24.03 15.36 27.76
C TYR A 51 25.38 15.70 27.12
N PRO A 52 26.50 15.69 27.86
CA PRO A 52 27.83 15.80 27.26
C PRO A 52 28.12 14.62 26.33
N VAL A 53 28.77 14.87 25.19
CA VAL A 53 29.04 13.85 24.16
C VAL A 53 29.86 12.65 24.67
N SER A 54 30.66 12.85 25.71
CA SER A 54 31.39 11.78 26.41
C SER A 54 30.49 10.68 26.96
N GLN A 55 29.19 10.96 27.20
CA GLN A 55 28.22 9.99 27.67
C GLN A 55 27.51 9.22 26.54
N TRP A 56 27.77 9.51 25.26
CA TRP A 56 27.08 8.90 24.11
C TRP A 56 27.06 7.38 24.21
N ASN A 57 28.22 6.73 24.24
CA ASN A 57 28.34 5.27 24.30
C ASN A 57 27.71 4.68 25.56
N LYS A 58 27.76 5.41 26.69
CA LYS A 58 27.13 4.97 27.94
C LYS A 58 25.60 4.91 27.79
N LYS A 59 24.98 5.98 27.28
CA LYS A 59 23.53 6.06 27.08
C LYS A 59 23.04 5.10 26.01
N TYR A 60 23.75 5.01 24.89
CA TYR A 60 23.47 4.05 23.82
C TYR A 60 23.47 2.60 24.37
N ASN A 61 24.57 2.19 25.02
CA ASN A 61 24.70 0.83 25.57
C ASN A 61 23.71 0.55 26.72
N GLU A 62 23.31 1.57 27.49
CA GLU A 62 22.27 1.44 28.51
C GLU A 62 20.93 1.05 27.87
N LYS A 63 20.58 1.65 26.74
CA LYS A 63 19.30 1.40 26.05
C LYS A 63 19.31 0.10 25.30
N THR A 64 20.38 -0.24 24.58
CA THR A 64 20.47 -1.52 23.88
C THR A 64 20.40 -2.70 24.86
N ARG A 65 21.06 -2.62 26.02
CA ARG A 65 20.92 -3.63 27.10
C ARG A 65 19.52 -3.74 27.69
N LYS A 66 18.73 -2.65 27.66
CA LYS A 66 17.33 -2.67 28.10
C LYS A 66 16.40 -3.35 27.07
N GLY A 67 16.89 -3.67 25.88
CA GLY A 67 16.13 -4.30 24.81
C GLY A 67 15.65 -3.34 23.72
N TYR A 68 16.25 -2.15 23.59
CA TYR A 68 16.03 -1.31 22.41
C TYR A 68 16.88 -1.83 21.24
N ALA A 69 16.27 -1.98 20.08
CA ALA A 69 16.96 -2.27 18.82
C ALA A 69 17.44 -0.96 18.18
N ASP A 70 18.67 -0.94 17.68
CA ASP A 70 19.17 0.17 16.88
C ASP A 70 18.66 0.05 15.44
N GLN A 71 17.87 1.03 15.03
CA GLN A 71 17.26 1.12 13.71
C GLN A 71 17.76 2.32 12.91
N THR A 72 18.83 2.99 13.34
CA THR A 72 19.34 4.23 12.74
C THR A 72 19.48 4.17 11.22
N HIS A 73 20.02 3.05 10.73
CA HIS A 73 20.28 2.81 9.31
C HIS A 73 19.02 2.72 8.44
N LEU A 74 17.83 2.62 9.05
CA LEU A 74 16.55 2.55 8.36
C LEU A 74 15.89 3.93 8.19
N PHE A 75 16.34 4.96 8.92
CA PHE A 75 15.71 6.27 8.86
C PHE A 75 16.52 7.25 8.02
N SER A 76 15.82 8.16 7.36
CA SER A 76 16.42 9.30 6.68
C SER A 76 16.42 10.53 7.59
N GLU A 77 17.44 11.37 7.44
CA GLU A 77 17.41 12.73 7.99
C GLU A 77 16.55 13.61 7.07
N SER A 78 15.56 14.30 7.63
CA SER A 78 14.74 15.24 6.88
C SER A 78 15.63 16.37 6.36
N LYS A 79 15.90 16.40 5.05
CA LYS A 79 16.61 17.49 4.38
C LYS A 79 15.78 18.03 3.23
N GLU A 80 15.84 19.35 3.13
CA GLU A 80 15.35 20.28 2.08
C GLU A 80 13.95 20.03 1.51
N GLU A 81 13.10 21.05 1.66
CA GLU A 81 11.74 21.05 1.12
C GLU A 81 11.78 21.32 -0.39
N ILE A 82 11.47 20.30 -1.19
CA ILE A 82 11.35 20.41 -2.66
C ILE A 82 10.00 21.08 -2.98
N LYS A 83 10.04 22.19 -3.71
CA LYS A 83 8.84 22.89 -4.17
C LYS A 83 8.24 22.14 -5.35
N LEU A 84 6.91 22.10 -5.39
CA LEU A 84 6.18 21.57 -6.54
C LEU A 84 5.80 22.73 -7.44
N ALA A 85 6.06 22.59 -8.74
CA ALA A 85 5.56 23.50 -9.75
C ALA A 85 4.03 23.44 -9.79
N ASP A 86 3.42 24.59 -10.07
CA ASP A 86 1.99 24.68 -10.33
C ASP A 86 1.61 23.78 -11.53
N LEU A 87 0.49 23.07 -11.41
CA LEU A 87 -0.07 22.36 -12.56
C LEU A 87 -1.03 23.26 -13.33
N ASP A 88 -1.00 23.14 -14.66
CA ASP A 88 -1.88 23.90 -15.56
C ASP A 88 -3.36 23.59 -15.29
N ASP A 89 -3.69 22.30 -15.15
CA ASP A 89 -5.04 21.86 -14.79
C ASP A 89 -5.26 21.98 -13.26
N LYS A 90 -5.97 23.04 -12.86
CA LYS A 90 -6.32 23.31 -11.45
C LYS A 90 -7.28 22.28 -10.84
N GLY A 91 -8.00 21.50 -11.66
CA GLY A 91 -8.78 20.36 -11.19
C GLY A 91 -7.87 19.20 -10.76
N VAL A 92 -6.88 18.88 -11.58
CA VAL A 92 -5.86 17.85 -11.31
C VAL A 92 -4.99 18.26 -10.12
N GLU A 93 -4.57 19.52 -10.02
CA GLU A 93 -3.82 20.03 -8.86
C GLU A 93 -4.57 19.81 -7.53
N LYS A 94 -5.87 20.12 -7.51
CA LYS A 94 -6.72 19.88 -6.34
C LYS A 94 -6.86 18.40 -6.01
N LEU A 95 -6.97 17.54 -7.03
CA LEU A 95 -7.03 16.10 -6.84
C LEU A 95 -5.75 15.57 -6.22
N ILE A 96 -4.58 15.88 -6.80
CA ILE A 96 -3.27 15.41 -6.33
C ILE A 96 -3.01 15.87 -4.89
N ASN A 97 -3.31 17.12 -4.58
CA ASN A 97 -3.23 17.64 -3.21
C ASN A 97 -4.14 16.87 -2.25
N LEU A 98 -5.38 16.58 -2.67
CA LEU A 98 -6.34 15.84 -1.85
C LEU A 98 -5.91 14.39 -1.62
N LEU A 99 -5.44 13.68 -2.64
CA LEU A 99 -4.93 12.30 -2.51
C LEU A 99 -3.68 12.24 -1.63
N THR A 100 -2.77 13.23 -1.76
CA THR A 100 -1.59 13.37 -0.89
C THR A 100 -2.00 13.58 0.56
N GLN A 101 -3.00 14.44 0.81
CA GLN A 101 -3.52 14.66 2.16
C GLN A 101 -4.12 13.39 2.76
N TYR A 102 -4.85 12.59 1.99
CA TYR A 102 -5.38 11.31 2.45
C TYR A 102 -4.28 10.31 2.81
N ALA A 103 -3.24 10.19 1.98
CA ALA A 103 -2.09 9.33 2.26
C ALA A 103 -1.33 9.78 3.51
N ASN A 104 -1.00 11.08 3.62
CA ASN A 104 -0.29 11.64 4.77
C ASN A 104 -1.09 11.51 6.07
N LYS A 105 -2.41 11.71 5.99
CA LYS A 105 -3.29 11.48 7.14
C LYS A 105 -3.27 10.01 7.57
N SER A 106 -3.39 9.07 6.63
CA SER A 106 -3.30 7.65 6.94
C SER A 106 -1.96 7.30 7.58
N ILE A 107 -0.85 7.81 7.06
CA ILE A 107 0.48 7.63 7.65
C ILE A 107 0.52 8.20 9.08
N GLY A 108 0.04 9.41 9.33
CA GLY A 108 0.05 10.01 10.68
C GLY A 108 -0.89 9.36 11.69
N ASP A 109 -1.96 8.71 11.21
CA ASP A 109 -2.87 7.92 12.03
C ASP A 109 -2.26 6.56 12.40
N ASN A 110 -1.40 6.00 11.53
CA ASN A 110 -0.90 4.63 11.60
C ASN A 110 0.56 4.48 12.06
N TYR A 111 1.41 5.46 11.77
CA TYR A 111 2.83 5.45 12.02
C TYR A 111 3.24 6.67 12.85
N ASN A 112 4.42 6.58 13.45
CA ASN A 112 5.03 7.70 14.17
C ASN A 112 6.20 8.35 13.40
N VAL A 113 6.38 7.91 12.17
CA VAL A 113 7.38 8.40 11.23
C VAL A 113 6.64 8.98 10.03
N THR A 114 7.17 10.05 9.47
CA THR A 114 6.71 10.54 8.17
C THR A 114 7.41 9.78 7.05
N ALA A 115 6.87 9.86 5.83
CA ALA A 115 7.52 9.27 4.66
C ALA A 115 8.93 9.85 4.41
N ASP A 116 9.18 11.12 4.77
CA ASP A 116 10.51 11.74 4.65
C ASP A 116 11.54 11.16 5.61
N GLN A 117 11.09 10.53 6.70
CA GLN A 117 11.95 9.93 7.72
C GLN A 117 12.20 8.44 7.49
N VAL A 118 11.53 7.85 6.50
CA VAL A 118 11.56 6.42 6.18
C VAL A 118 12.35 6.22 4.90
N THR A 119 13.25 5.24 4.88
CA THR A 119 14.00 4.88 3.68
C THR A 119 13.29 3.79 2.88
N ARG A 120 13.56 3.68 1.57
CA ARG A 120 13.08 2.56 0.77
C ARG A 120 13.48 1.21 1.36
N LYS A 121 14.72 1.10 1.87
CA LYS A 121 15.22 -0.10 2.56
C LYS A 121 14.34 -0.49 3.76
N GLN A 122 13.89 0.48 4.56
CA GLN A 122 13.00 0.24 5.70
C GLN A 122 11.65 -0.33 5.27
N VAL A 123 11.09 0.19 4.19
CA VAL A 123 9.83 -0.31 3.62
C VAL A 123 9.99 -1.72 3.07
N ASP A 124 11.11 -2.00 2.40
CA ASP A 124 11.40 -3.31 1.83
C ASP A 124 11.64 -4.37 2.92
N GLU A 125 12.38 -4.04 3.98
CA GLU A 125 12.55 -4.92 5.14
C GLU A 125 11.21 -5.18 5.86
N ALA A 126 10.36 -4.15 5.98
CA ALA A 126 9.02 -4.33 6.54
C ALA A 126 8.15 -5.26 5.66
N GLN A 127 8.26 -5.15 4.33
CA GLN A 127 7.58 -6.03 3.39
C GLN A 127 8.06 -7.48 3.53
N GLU A 128 9.36 -7.72 3.66
CA GLU A 128 9.90 -9.07 3.86
C GLU A 128 9.38 -9.73 5.15
N VAL A 129 9.25 -8.94 6.23
CA VAL A 129 8.65 -9.42 7.50
C VAL A 129 7.17 -9.76 7.31
N LEU A 130 6.41 -8.93 6.58
CA LEU A 130 5.01 -9.21 6.26
C LEU A 130 4.85 -10.46 5.39
N ASP A 131 5.61 -10.59 4.30
CA ASP A 131 5.55 -11.75 3.41
C ASP A 131 5.82 -13.05 4.18
N LYS A 132 6.78 -13.01 5.11
CA LYS A 132 7.07 -14.12 6.01
C LYS A 132 5.91 -14.44 6.94
N LEU A 133 5.28 -13.42 7.54
CA LEU A 133 4.10 -13.58 8.39
C LEU A 133 2.93 -14.21 7.64
N VAL A 134 2.62 -13.73 6.44
CA VAL A 134 1.55 -14.27 5.61
C VAL A 134 1.80 -15.74 5.30
N LYS A 135 3.01 -16.08 4.85
CA LYS A 135 3.38 -17.47 4.58
C LYS A 135 3.23 -18.35 5.82
N MET A 136 3.61 -17.86 6.99
CA MET A 136 3.41 -18.58 8.25
C MET A 136 1.92 -18.82 8.54
N ILE A 137 1.04 -17.85 8.27
CA ILE A 137 -0.42 -17.98 8.47
C ILE A 137 -1.02 -18.97 7.47
N GLU A 138 -0.65 -18.90 6.19
CA GLU A 138 -1.08 -19.86 5.17
C GLU A 138 -0.68 -21.30 5.53
N GLU A 139 0.53 -21.49 6.05
CA GLU A 139 1.00 -22.81 6.53
C GLU A 139 0.23 -23.32 7.77
N GLN A 140 -0.36 -22.43 8.59
CA GLN A 140 -1.24 -22.83 9.71
C GLN A 140 -2.62 -23.27 9.24
N GLY A 141 -3.17 -22.61 8.22
CA GLY A 141 -4.49 -22.93 7.65
C GLY A 141 -4.49 -24.15 6.71
N ALA A 142 -3.32 -24.62 6.29
CA ALA A 142 -3.21 -25.77 5.41
C ALA A 142 -3.70 -27.07 6.09
N PRO A 143 -4.48 -27.93 5.39
CA PRO A 143 -4.94 -29.19 5.96
C PRO A 143 -3.76 -30.05 6.40
N ILE A 144 -3.81 -30.52 7.65
CA ILE A 144 -2.75 -31.32 8.27
C ILE A 144 -2.55 -32.59 7.44
N LYS A 145 -1.48 -32.65 6.63
CA LYS A 145 -1.00 -33.91 6.07
C LYS A 145 -0.49 -34.76 7.24
N GLN A 146 -1.26 -35.78 7.61
CA GLN A 146 -0.96 -36.86 8.56
C GLN A 146 0.20 -36.56 9.53
N GLY A 147 -0.13 -36.02 10.72
CA GLY A 147 0.72 -36.13 11.90
C GLY A 147 1.80 -35.07 12.13
N LYS A 148 1.93 -34.02 11.30
CA LYS A 148 2.82 -32.89 11.61
C LYS A 148 2.03 -31.73 12.24
N LYS A 149 2.28 -31.43 13.53
CA LYS A 149 1.84 -30.19 14.18
C LYS A 149 2.26 -28.99 13.33
N GLY A 150 1.42 -27.95 13.24
CA GLY A 150 1.77 -26.67 12.64
C GLY A 150 3.15 -26.20 13.13
N LYS A 151 4.01 -25.78 12.20
CA LYS A 151 5.46 -25.64 12.41
C LYS A 151 5.83 -24.50 13.36
N PHE A 152 4.89 -23.60 13.67
CA PHE A 152 5.11 -22.36 14.42
C PHE A 152 4.03 -22.15 15.49
N GLY A 153 4.38 -21.54 16.62
CA GLY A 153 3.44 -21.16 17.67
C GLY A 153 2.92 -19.72 17.52
N LEU A 154 1.89 -19.37 18.30
CA LEU A 154 1.39 -17.98 18.42
C LEU A 154 2.53 -17.01 18.81
N GLU A 155 3.47 -17.46 19.65
CA GLU A 155 4.65 -16.70 20.03
C GLU A 155 5.56 -16.37 18.84
N ASP A 156 5.70 -17.27 17.87
CA ASP A 156 6.52 -17.04 16.68
C ASP A 156 5.87 -16.01 15.76
N LEU A 157 4.56 -16.09 15.58
CA LEU A 157 3.79 -15.10 14.80
C LEU A 157 3.90 -13.72 15.45
N ASN A 158 3.60 -13.62 16.74
CA ASN A 158 3.68 -12.36 17.48
C ASN A 158 5.10 -11.79 17.54
N ARG A 159 6.14 -12.63 17.57
CA ARG A 159 7.53 -12.17 17.48
C ARG A 159 7.83 -11.51 16.13
N ASN A 160 7.32 -12.03 15.02
CA ASN A 160 7.49 -11.38 13.71
C ASN A 160 6.66 -10.09 13.61
N LEU A 161 5.45 -10.02 14.17
CA LEU A 161 4.69 -8.76 14.27
C LEU A 161 5.44 -7.69 15.09
N LEU A 162 5.99 -8.07 16.24
CA LEU A 162 6.81 -7.17 17.04
C LEU A 162 8.07 -6.71 16.29
N ASN A 163 8.64 -7.56 15.44
CA ASN A 163 9.74 -7.17 14.57
C ASN A 163 9.29 -6.16 13.51
N LEU A 164 8.15 -6.39 12.84
CA LEU A 164 7.56 -5.44 11.89
C LEU A 164 7.40 -4.05 12.54
N TYR A 165 6.87 -4.00 13.76
CA TYR A 165 6.65 -2.75 14.48
C TYR A 165 7.95 -2.10 14.97
N GLN A 166 9.07 -2.82 15.02
CA GLN A 166 10.41 -2.24 15.28
C GLN A 166 11.03 -1.70 13.99
N VAL A 167 10.90 -2.42 12.88
CA VAL A 167 11.39 -2.01 11.56
C VAL A 167 10.68 -0.74 11.13
N ILE A 168 9.34 -0.71 11.18
CA ILE A 168 8.53 0.47 10.84
C ILE A 168 7.62 0.85 12.03
N PRO A 169 8.00 1.88 12.83
CA PRO A 169 7.32 2.19 14.10
C PRO A 169 5.84 2.54 13.95
N ARG A 170 4.97 1.60 14.34
CA ARG A 170 3.51 1.79 14.36
C ARG A 170 3.06 2.62 15.55
N LYS A 171 2.01 3.40 15.33
CA LYS A 171 1.30 4.16 16.36
C LYS A 171 0.28 3.25 17.05
N MET A 172 0.49 3.03 18.36
CA MET A 172 -0.36 2.14 19.16
C MET A 172 -0.39 2.55 20.64
N SER A 173 -1.59 2.59 21.21
CA SER A 173 -1.84 2.85 22.64
C SER A 173 -1.56 1.63 23.52
N ASN A 174 -1.89 0.44 23.02
CA ASN A 174 -1.61 -0.84 23.66
C ASN A 174 -1.07 -1.82 22.62
N VAL A 175 0.12 -2.40 22.86
CA VAL A 175 0.76 -3.32 21.90
C VAL A 175 -0.09 -4.57 21.69
N ASN A 176 -0.77 -5.06 22.72
CA ASN A 176 -1.53 -6.31 22.64
C ASN A 176 -2.71 -6.24 21.67
N ASP A 177 -3.29 -5.06 21.45
CA ASP A 177 -4.38 -4.83 20.47
C ASP A 177 -3.89 -5.04 19.02
N HIS A 178 -2.56 -5.04 18.83
CA HIS A 178 -1.90 -5.23 17.54
C HIS A 178 -1.28 -6.62 17.39
N LEU A 179 -1.42 -7.50 18.38
CA LEU A 179 -0.93 -8.87 18.35
C LEU A 179 -2.07 -9.85 18.12
N PHE A 180 -1.75 -11.02 17.58
CA PHE A 180 -2.69 -12.12 17.46
C PHE A 180 -3.02 -12.68 18.84
N GLN A 181 -4.29 -13.04 19.05
CA GLN A 181 -4.78 -13.57 20.31
C GLN A 181 -4.93 -15.10 20.29
N LEU A 182 -5.39 -15.66 19.17
CA LEU A 182 -5.71 -17.07 19.00
C LEU A 182 -5.28 -17.56 17.61
N VAL A 183 -5.02 -18.87 17.49
CA VAL A 183 -4.61 -19.56 16.23
C VAL A 183 -5.19 -20.98 16.19
N LYS A 184 -6.38 -21.20 16.76
CA LYS A 184 -6.94 -22.55 16.95
C LYS A 184 -7.98 -22.91 15.91
N THR A 185 -8.77 -21.93 15.47
CA THR A 185 -9.93 -22.13 14.61
C THR A 185 -9.68 -21.55 13.23
N LYS A 186 -10.53 -21.94 12.27
CA LYS A 186 -10.53 -21.33 10.93
C LYS A 186 -10.84 -19.83 11.02
N ASP A 187 -11.78 -19.45 11.88
CA ASP A 187 -12.17 -18.06 12.09
C ASP A 187 -11.01 -17.22 12.65
N ASP A 188 -10.18 -17.79 13.54
CA ASP A 188 -8.97 -17.12 14.03
C ASP A 188 -8.00 -16.84 12.87
N ILE A 189 -7.86 -17.78 11.94
CA ILE A 189 -6.99 -17.63 10.76
C ILE A 189 -7.53 -16.56 9.82
N GLU A 190 -8.83 -16.54 9.57
CA GLU A 190 -9.48 -15.50 8.76
C GLU A 190 -9.31 -14.10 9.40
N GLU A 191 -9.34 -13.99 10.72
CA GLU A 191 -9.05 -12.73 11.44
C GLU A 191 -7.59 -12.31 11.28
N MET A 192 -6.63 -13.25 11.42
CA MET A 192 -5.21 -12.96 11.20
C MET A 192 -4.95 -12.50 9.76
N GLU A 193 -5.56 -13.17 8.79
CA GLU A 193 -5.50 -12.79 7.38
C GLU A 193 -6.03 -11.37 7.18
N LYS A 194 -7.22 -11.05 7.70
CA LYS A 194 -7.76 -9.70 7.62
C LYS A 194 -6.80 -8.66 8.21
N LYS A 195 -6.21 -8.94 9.36
CA LYS A 195 -5.23 -8.05 10.00
C LYS A 195 -3.99 -7.84 9.13
N MET A 196 -3.47 -8.90 8.50
CA MET A 196 -2.31 -8.77 7.60
C MET A 196 -2.66 -8.00 6.33
N ALA A 197 -3.88 -8.13 5.80
CA ALA A 197 -4.33 -7.31 4.68
C ALA A 197 -4.38 -5.81 5.05
N GLU A 198 -4.80 -5.48 6.28
CA GLU A 198 -4.77 -4.10 6.80
C GLU A 198 -3.34 -3.58 6.99
N GLU A 199 -2.44 -4.38 7.56
CA GLU A 199 -1.02 -4.00 7.71
C GLU A 199 -0.34 -3.83 6.34
N GLN A 200 -0.65 -4.69 5.37
CA GLN A 200 -0.16 -4.56 4.00
C GLN A 200 -0.62 -3.27 3.35
N ALA A 201 -1.93 -2.98 3.39
CA ALA A 201 -2.47 -1.74 2.84
C ALA A 201 -1.83 -0.49 3.48
N THR A 202 -1.62 -0.53 4.80
CA THR A 202 -0.96 0.54 5.54
C THR A 202 0.49 0.74 5.08
N LEU A 203 1.24 -0.36 4.89
CA LEU A 203 2.60 -0.32 4.37
C LEU A 203 2.67 0.19 2.93
N ASP A 204 1.68 -0.12 2.09
CA ASP A 204 1.64 0.33 0.70
C ASP A 204 1.44 1.84 0.56
N VAL A 205 0.69 2.45 1.48
CA VAL A 205 0.56 3.91 1.56
C VAL A 205 1.91 4.53 1.91
N MET A 206 2.62 3.98 2.92
CA MET A 206 3.96 4.44 3.27
C MET A 206 4.92 4.27 2.08
N ARG A 207 4.94 3.09 1.45
CA ARG A 207 5.78 2.78 0.29
C ARG A 207 5.59 3.80 -0.83
N GLY A 208 4.33 4.07 -1.21
CA GLY A 208 4.04 5.02 -2.28
C GLY A 208 4.54 6.43 -1.96
N GLN A 209 4.38 6.90 -0.71
CA GLN A 209 4.91 8.22 -0.34
C GLN A 209 6.45 8.27 -0.30
N VAL A 210 7.11 7.18 0.13
CA VAL A 210 8.57 7.07 0.08
C VAL A 210 9.06 7.09 -1.37
N ASP A 211 8.40 6.37 -2.28
CA ASP A 211 8.77 6.30 -3.69
C ASP A 211 8.62 7.64 -4.39
N ILE A 212 7.50 8.32 -4.13
CA ILE A 212 7.26 9.69 -4.60
C ILE A 212 8.36 10.61 -4.09
N ASN A 213 8.73 10.53 -2.81
CA ASN A 213 9.79 11.36 -2.24
C ASN A 213 11.17 11.10 -2.87
N GLU A 214 11.50 9.84 -3.16
CA GLU A 214 12.75 9.50 -3.86
C GLU A 214 12.75 10.02 -5.30
N LYS A 215 11.64 9.89 -6.02
CA LYS A 215 11.49 10.44 -7.38
C LYS A 215 11.57 11.96 -7.41
N LYS A 216 10.97 12.64 -6.44
CA LYS A 216 11.08 14.10 -6.30
C LYS A 216 12.55 14.52 -6.12
N LYS A 217 13.28 13.82 -5.24
CA LYS A 217 14.72 14.08 -5.02
C LYS A 217 15.53 13.85 -6.29
N ALA A 218 15.31 12.73 -6.98
CA ALA A 218 16.00 12.41 -8.23
C ALA A 218 15.74 13.46 -9.32
N ALA A 219 14.49 13.90 -9.49
CA ALA A 219 14.13 14.95 -10.44
C ALA A 219 14.79 16.30 -10.10
N ALA A 220 14.78 16.69 -8.82
CA ALA A 220 15.41 17.93 -8.39
C ALA A 220 16.93 17.94 -8.60
N GLU A 221 17.59 16.79 -8.39
CA GLU A 221 19.02 16.61 -8.66
C GLU A 221 19.34 16.66 -10.17
N GLU A 222 18.48 16.08 -11.01
CA GLU A 222 18.65 16.06 -12.48
C GLU A 222 18.45 17.46 -13.09
N ASP A 223 17.37 18.15 -12.71
CA ASP A 223 17.03 19.48 -13.23
C ASP A 223 17.88 20.61 -12.62
N LYS A 224 18.68 20.30 -11.59
CA LYS A 224 19.37 21.30 -10.74
C LYS A 224 18.40 22.39 -10.24
N SER A 225 17.15 22.02 -10.04
CA SER A 225 16.03 22.87 -9.67
C SER A 225 15.35 22.31 -8.44
N ASN A 226 15.02 23.17 -7.49
CA ASN A 226 14.20 22.80 -6.33
C ASN A 226 12.70 22.93 -6.61
N GLU A 227 12.30 23.16 -7.86
CA GLU A 227 10.93 23.24 -8.32
C GLU A 227 10.72 22.22 -9.45
N ILE A 228 9.82 21.25 -9.23
CA ILE A 228 9.59 20.11 -10.12
C ILE A 228 8.10 19.87 -10.42
N ASN A 229 7.80 19.33 -11.60
CA ASN A 229 6.45 18.85 -11.93
C ASN A 229 6.23 17.45 -11.33
N LEU A 230 5.30 17.33 -10.37
CA LEU A 230 5.04 16.07 -9.67
C LEU A 230 4.50 14.97 -10.61
N LEU A 231 3.65 15.31 -11.57
CA LEU A 231 3.07 14.33 -12.49
C LEU A 231 4.16 13.71 -13.39
N GLU A 232 5.06 14.55 -13.91
CA GLU A 232 6.21 14.10 -14.70
C GLU A 232 7.14 13.22 -13.87
N ALA A 233 7.49 13.63 -12.64
CA ALA A 233 8.31 12.83 -11.73
C ALA A 233 7.67 11.47 -11.40
N MET A 234 6.34 11.41 -11.34
CA MET A 234 5.57 10.17 -11.14
C MET A 234 5.37 9.36 -12.42
N GLY A 235 5.71 9.90 -13.60
CA GLY A 235 5.46 9.27 -14.89
C GLY A 235 3.97 9.20 -15.25
N MET A 236 3.23 10.28 -14.99
CA MET A 236 1.79 10.37 -15.19
C MET A 236 1.40 11.55 -16.08
N GLU A 237 0.39 11.36 -16.90
CA GLU A 237 -0.35 12.41 -17.59
C GLU A 237 -1.79 12.39 -17.06
N MET A 238 -2.33 13.55 -16.71
CA MET A 238 -3.69 13.67 -16.16
C MET A 238 -4.38 14.93 -16.66
N ALA A 239 -5.68 14.84 -16.90
CA ALA A 239 -6.54 15.97 -17.26
C ALA A 239 -7.93 15.81 -16.65
N THR A 240 -8.56 16.92 -16.28
CA THR A 240 -9.97 16.95 -15.90
C THR A 240 -10.82 16.61 -17.11
N VAL A 241 -11.77 15.68 -16.96
CA VAL A 241 -12.70 15.35 -18.04
C VAL A 241 -13.76 16.44 -18.15
N GLU A 242 -13.71 17.22 -19.22
CA GLU A 242 -14.71 18.26 -19.55
C GLU A 242 -15.66 17.84 -20.68
N ASP A 243 -15.34 16.77 -21.41
CA ASP A 243 -16.18 16.26 -22.50
C ASP A 243 -17.46 15.60 -21.97
N ASP A 244 -18.61 16.19 -22.30
CA ASP A 244 -19.94 15.72 -21.87
C ASP A 244 -20.27 14.30 -22.33
N ALA A 245 -19.79 13.87 -23.50
CA ALA A 245 -20.01 12.51 -24.00
C ALA A 245 -19.20 11.48 -23.19
N VAL A 246 -17.97 11.83 -22.79
CA VAL A 246 -17.16 11.00 -21.89
C VAL A 246 -17.81 10.93 -20.50
N ILE A 247 -18.28 12.06 -19.97
CA ILE A 247 -19.01 12.11 -18.68
C ILE A 247 -20.28 11.26 -18.75
N ALA A 248 -21.05 11.34 -19.84
CA ALA A 248 -22.25 10.55 -20.04
C ALA A 248 -21.93 9.05 -20.08
N LYS A 249 -20.85 8.64 -20.77
CA LYS A 249 -20.38 7.24 -20.78
C LYS A 249 -19.98 6.77 -19.38
N ILE A 250 -19.25 7.58 -18.62
CA ILE A 250 -18.87 7.23 -17.24
C ILE A 250 -20.12 7.06 -16.37
N LYS A 251 -21.10 7.95 -16.47
CA LYS A 251 -22.36 7.86 -15.73
C LYS A 251 -23.19 6.63 -16.11
N ASP A 252 -23.23 6.27 -17.39
CA ASP A 252 -23.86 5.02 -17.85
C ASP A 252 -23.19 3.79 -17.20
N LEU A 253 -21.85 3.74 -17.17
CA LEU A 253 -21.09 2.70 -16.46
C LEU A 253 -21.30 2.72 -14.93
N MET A 254 -21.71 3.85 -14.35
CA MET A 254 -22.09 3.95 -12.92
C MET A 254 -23.48 3.36 -12.64
N GLN A 255 -24.27 3.06 -13.67
CA GLN A 255 -25.59 2.44 -13.56
C GLN A 255 -26.51 3.24 -12.62
N ASP A 256 -27.21 2.57 -11.70
CA ASP A 256 -28.15 3.18 -10.75
C ASP A 256 -27.51 4.23 -9.81
N GLU A 257 -26.18 4.30 -9.76
CA GLU A 257 -25.42 5.17 -8.86
C GLU A 257 -24.90 6.45 -9.56
N ALA A 258 -25.32 6.72 -10.81
CA ALA A 258 -24.88 7.87 -11.62
C ALA A 258 -25.05 9.23 -10.92
N ASN A 259 -26.02 9.35 -10.00
CA ASN A 259 -26.26 10.56 -9.22
C ASN A 259 -25.14 10.87 -8.20
N LYS A 260 -24.27 9.91 -7.89
CA LYS A 260 -23.09 10.11 -7.01
C LYS A 260 -21.90 10.74 -7.74
N PHE A 261 -21.94 10.83 -9.07
CA PHE A 261 -20.85 11.40 -9.86
C PHE A 261 -20.54 12.83 -9.42
N HIS A 262 -19.28 13.11 -9.08
CA HIS A 262 -18.83 14.47 -8.80
C HIS A 262 -17.90 15.01 -9.89
N LYS A 263 -16.82 14.29 -10.19
CA LYS A 263 -15.81 14.65 -11.20
C LYS A 263 -15.14 13.41 -11.76
N ALA A 264 -14.59 13.52 -12.97
CA ALA A 264 -13.72 12.52 -13.53
C ALA A 264 -12.42 13.16 -14.05
N PHE A 265 -11.37 12.37 -14.05
CA PHE A 265 -10.05 12.73 -14.53
C PHE A 265 -9.59 11.62 -15.48
N GLU A 266 -9.17 11.99 -16.68
CA GLU A 266 -8.42 11.07 -17.54
C GLU A 266 -7.03 10.90 -16.95
N VAL A 267 -6.58 9.65 -16.90
CA VAL A 267 -5.30 9.28 -16.29
C VAL A 267 -4.57 8.36 -17.25
N LYS A 268 -3.30 8.66 -17.49
CA LYS A 268 -2.38 7.79 -18.20
C LYS A 268 -1.10 7.66 -17.39
N ASN A 269 -0.86 6.47 -16.85
CA ASN A 269 0.42 6.12 -16.27
C ASN A 269 1.34 5.63 -17.41
N ILE A 270 2.43 6.34 -17.66
CA ILE A 270 3.30 6.13 -18.82
C ILE A 270 3.87 4.70 -18.83
N LYS A 271 4.24 4.16 -17.67
CA LYS A 271 4.81 2.82 -17.53
C LYS A 271 3.75 1.74 -17.81
N THR A 272 2.57 1.83 -17.20
CA THR A 272 1.53 0.81 -17.41
C THR A 272 0.92 0.91 -18.80
N GLN A 273 0.77 2.12 -19.34
CA GLN A 273 0.29 2.32 -20.71
C GLN A 273 1.25 1.69 -21.71
N LYS A 274 2.55 1.94 -21.60
CA LYS A 274 3.54 1.32 -22.48
C LYS A 274 3.51 -0.21 -22.41
N ALA A 275 3.48 -0.77 -21.19
CA ALA A 275 3.39 -2.22 -21.02
C ALA A 275 2.11 -2.79 -21.63
N TYR A 276 0.98 -2.09 -21.47
CA TYR A 276 -0.30 -2.42 -22.07
C TYR A 276 -0.24 -2.39 -23.60
N ASP A 277 0.29 -1.32 -24.19
CA ASP A 277 0.38 -1.16 -25.64
C ASP A 277 1.28 -2.24 -26.27
N GLU A 278 2.43 -2.54 -25.65
CA GLU A 278 3.35 -3.60 -26.09
C GLU A 278 2.71 -4.99 -26.00
N PHE A 279 2.02 -5.28 -24.90
CA PHE A 279 1.27 -6.53 -24.75
C PHE A 279 0.14 -6.62 -25.78
N PHE A 280 -0.66 -5.55 -25.86
CA PHE A 280 -1.83 -5.48 -26.71
C PHE A 280 -1.46 -5.56 -28.18
N ALA A 281 -0.29 -5.08 -28.62
CA ALA A 281 0.19 -5.25 -29.99
C ALA A 281 0.35 -6.73 -30.40
N ASN A 282 0.73 -7.60 -29.45
CA ASN A 282 1.11 -8.99 -29.70
C ASN A 282 -0.01 -10.02 -29.52
N VAL A 283 -1.18 -9.64 -28.97
CA VAL A 283 -2.32 -10.56 -28.81
C VAL A 283 -3.17 -10.65 -30.08
N GLU A 284 -3.70 -11.83 -30.41
CA GLU A 284 -4.56 -12.01 -31.58
C GLU A 284 -5.98 -11.45 -31.35
N ASP A 285 -6.60 -11.82 -30.23
CA ASP A 285 -7.91 -11.31 -29.84
C ASP A 285 -7.75 -9.93 -29.17
N LYS A 286 -8.21 -8.88 -29.85
CA LYS A 286 -8.12 -7.48 -29.38
C LYS A 286 -9.30 -7.06 -28.49
N LYS A 287 -10.07 -8.00 -27.91
CA LYS A 287 -11.21 -7.65 -27.05
C LYS A 287 -10.78 -6.98 -25.75
N THR A 288 -11.24 -5.74 -25.55
CA THR A 288 -11.03 -4.94 -24.34
C THR A 288 -12.36 -4.50 -23.73
N GLU A 289 -12.36 -4.27 -22.43
CA GLU A 289 -13.52 -3.79 -21.67
C GLU A 289 -13.05 -2.76 -20.63
N LEU A 290 -13.97 -1.89 -20.20
CA LEU A 290 -13.75 -0.98 -19.08
C LEU A 290 -14.35 -1.55 -17.80
N PHE A 291 -13.55 -1.66 -16.74
CA PHE A 291 -14.03 -2.16 -15.47
C PHE A 291 -13.67 -1.27 -14.28
N TRP A 292 -14.50 -1.35 -13.25
CA TRP A 292 -14.36 -0.59 -12.02
C TRP A 292 -13.41 -1.26 -11.04
N HIS A 293 -12.53 -0.47 -10.46
CA HIS A 293 -11.75 -0.79 -9.28
C HIS A 293 -11.99 0.26 -8.20
N GLY A 294 -12.32 -0.19 -6.99
CA GLY A 294 -12.52 0.68 -5.82
C GLY A 294 -11.44 0.43 -4.78
N SER A 295 -10.96 1.51 -4.15
CA SER A 295 -9.98 1.45 -3.07
C SER A 295 -10.18 2.60 -2.10
N ARG A 296 -9.64 2.48 -0.89
CA ARG A 296 -9.67 3.55 0.12
C ARG A 296 -8.90 4.77 -0.39
N ASN A 297 -9.34 5.96 0.00
CA ASN A 297 -8.82 7.24 -0.48
C ASN A 297 -7.29 7.37 -0.34
N GLU A 298 -6.74 6.91 0.78
CA GLU A 298 -5.32 6.95 1.11
C GLU A 298 -4.43 6.09 0.19
N ASN A 299 -5.00 5.10 -0.49
CA ASN A 299 -4.24 4.18 -1.35
C ASN A 299 -4.06 4.72 -2.76
N TRP A 300 -4.90 5.65 -3.20
CA TRP A 300 -4.96 6.04 -4.62
C TRP A 300 -3.67 6.67 -5.11
N MET A 301 -2.96 7.44 -4.29
CA MET A 301 -1.69 8.02 -4.73
C MET A 301 -0.67 6.94 -5.12
N SER A 302 -0.52 5.90 -4.29
CA SER A 302 0.36 4.76 -4.56
C SER A 302 -0.11 3.92 -5.75
N ILE A 303 -1.43 3.72 -5.89
CA ILE A 303 -2.03 2.97 -7.01
C ILE A 303 -1.83 3.70 -8.35
N LEU A 304 -2.03 5.02 -8.40
CA LEU A 304 -1.84 5.79 -9.63
C LEU A 304 -0.38 5.80 -10.06
N GLU A 305 0.53 5.93 -9.10
CA GLU A 305 1.97 5.92 -9.35
C GLU A 305 2.48 4.56 -9.86
N ASN A 306 2.10 3.48 -9.19
CA ASN A 306 2.68 2.15 -9.42
C ASN A 306 1.87 1.27 -10.37
N GLY A 307 0.61 1.63 -10.61
CA GLY A 307 -0.40 0.73 -11.19
C GLY A 307 -0.92 -0.28 -10.17
N LEU A 308 -1.91 -1.07 -10.57
CA LEU A 308 -2.34 -2.22 -9.78
C LEU A 308 -1.21 -3.26 -9.75
N VAL A 309 -0.95 -3.83 -8.57
CA VAL A 309 0.12 -4.81 -8.35
C VAL A 309 -0.47 -6.20 -8.03
N LEU A 310 -0.05 -7.21 -8.79
CA LEU A 310 -0.27 -8.64 -8.59
C LEU A 310 0.75 -8.96 -7.52
N ARG A 311 0.30 -8.88 -6.28
CA ARG A 311 1.19 -9.26 -5.21
C ARG A 311 1.54 -10.75 -5.38
N PRO A 312 2.80 -11.12 -5.12
CA PRO A 312 3.22 -12.51 -5.19
C PRO A 312 2.39 -13.39 -4.26
N ALA A 313 2.60 -14.70 -4.36
CA ALA A 313 1.79 -15.71 -3.69
C ALA A 313 1.57 -15.52 -2.18
N ASN A 314 2.44 -14.72 -1.54
CA ASN A 314 2.52 -14.48 -0.10
C ASN A 314 1.85 -13.19 0.38
N ALA A 315 1.04 -12.48 -0.41
CA ALA A 315 0.21 -11.39 0.12
C ALA A 315 -1.13 -11.94 0.59
N VAL A 316 -1.61 -11.52 1.76
CA VAL A 316 -2.98 -11.84 2.17
C VAL A 316 -3.92 -11.10 1.24
N ILE A 317 -4.55 -11.85 0.34
CA ILE A 317 -5.77 -11.41 -0.32
C ILE A 317 -6.81 -12.35 0.28
N THR A 318 -7.54 -11.86 1.27
CA THR A 318 -8.73 -12.56 1.76
C THR A 318 -9.67 -12.75 0.56
N GLY A 319 -10.13 -13.98 0.33
CA GLY A 319 -11.09 -14.26 -0.74
C GLY A 319 -10.51 -14.42 -2.16
N LYS A 320 -9.32 -14.99 -2.34
CA LYS A 320 -8.79 -15.44 -3.66
C LYS A 320 -9.59 -16.62 -4.23
N MET A 321 -10.88 -16.45 -4.48
CA MET A 321 -11.71 -17.51 -5.06
C MET A 321 -11.17 -17.99 -6.41
N PHE A 322 -10.42 -17.14 -7.13
CA PHE A 322 -9.87 -17.46 -8.44
C PHE A 322 -8.36 -17.22 -8.55
N GLY A 323 -7.64 -17.46 -7.46
CA GLY A 323 -6.18 -17.42 -7.45
C GLY A 323 -5.61 -16.00 -7.55
N TYR A 324 -4.40 -15.91 -8.11
CA TYR A 324 -3.53 -14.73 -8.01
C TYR A 324 -3.65 -13.84 -9.25
N GLY A 325 -4.72 -13.06 -9.30
CA GLY A 325 -5.00 -12.14 -10.40
C GLY A 325 -5.40 -10.75 -9.93
N LEU A 326 -5.57 -9.83 -10.88
CA LEU A 326 -6.20 -8.53 -10.66
C LEU A 326 -7.71 -8.70 -10.88
N TYR A 327 -8.49 -8.33 -9.88
CA TYR A 327 -9.94 -8.51 -9.85
C TYR A 327 -10.65 -7.21 -10.21
N PHE A 328 -11.57 -7.32 -11.15
CA PHE A 328 -12.35 -6.22 -11.70
C PHE A 328 -13.85 -6.51 -11.64
N ALA A 329 -14.64 -5.44 -11.62
CA ALA A 329 -16.10 -5.51 -11.60
C ALA A 329 -16.71 -4.66 -12.72
N ASP A 330 -17.73 -5.22 -13.37
CA ASP A 330 -18.64 -4.51 -14.27
C ASP A 330 -19.61 -3.59 -13.50
N LYS A 331 -19.98 -3.98 -12.27
CA LYS A 331 -20.92 -3.21 -11.43
C LYS A 331 -20.21 -2.17 -10.57
N PHE A 332 -20.52 -0.90 -10.80
CA PHE A 332 -20.04 0.22 -10.00
C PHE A 332 -20.29 0.03 -8.50
N ARG A 333 -21.51 -0.36 -8.12
CA ARG A 333 -21.90 -0.56 -6.70
C ARG A 333 -21.04 -1.60 -5.98
N LYS A 334 -20.51 -2.60 -6.69
CA LYS A 334 -19.60 -3.59 -6.09
C LYS A 334 -18.30 -2.91 -5.68
N SER A 335 -17.68 -2.18 -6.60
CA SER A 335 -16.43 -1.46 -6.37
C SER A 335 -16.60 -0.30 -5.37
N LEU A 336 -17.77 0.35 -5.33
CA LEU A 336 -18.07 1.43 -4.37
C LEU A 336 -17.90 0.99 -2.92
N ASN A 337 -18.21 -0.28 -2.60
CA ASN A 337 -18.09 -0.82 -1.24
C ASN A 337 -16.64 -0.93 -0.73
N TYR A 338 -15.65 -0.77 -1.61
CA TYR A 338 -14.22 -0.77 -1.28
C TYR A 338 -13.64 0.64 -1.13
N THR A 339 -14.46 1.70 -1.27
CA THR A 339 -14.02 3.10 -1.15
C THR A 339 -14.10 3.61 0.29
N SER A 340 -13.57 4.81 0.57
CA SER A 340 -13.72 5.46 1.88
C SER A 340 -15.05 6.22 2.03
N LEU A 341 -15.92 6.24 1.01
CA LEU A 341 -17.18 6.99 1.02
C LEU A 341 -18.10 6.49 2.15
N ARG A 342 -18.81 7.41 2.80
CA ARG A 342 -19.78 7.09 3.85
C ARG A 342 -20.78 6.02 3.39
N GLY A 343 -20.86 4.94 4.16
CA GLY A 343 -21.77 3.81 3.90
C GLY A 343 -21.17 2.68 3.06
N SER A 344 -19.88 2.75 2.71
CA SER A 344 -19.16 1.66 2.04
C SER A 344 -19.03 0.44 2.94
N TYR A 345 -19.46 -0.72 2.45
CA TYR A 345 -19.63 -1.93 3.26
C TYR A 345 -18.31 -2.54 3.75
N TRP A 346 -17.34 -2.77 2.86
CA TRP A 346 -16.12 -3.51 3.19
C TRP A 346 -15.10 -2.69 3.99
N THR A 347 -15.15 -1.37 3.84
CA THR A 347 -14.19 -0.45 4.48
C THR A 347 -14.73 0.19 5.76
N GLY A 348 -16.05 0.14 5.97
CA GLY A 348 -16.72 0.95 6.99
C GLY A 348 -16.57 2.45 6.72
N GLY A 349 -16.55 2.85 5.43
CA GLY A 349 -16.23 4.20 4.98
C GLY A 349 -17.08 5.27 5.68
N SER A 350 -16.44 6.41 5.97
CA SER A 350 -17.02 7.55 6.69
C SER A 350 -16.71 8.90 6.05
N ALA A 351 -15.94 8.91 4.96
CA ALA A 351 -15.53 10.13 4.26
C ALA A 351 -16.69 10.72 3.44
N LYS A 352 -16.60 12.02 3.15
CA LYS A 352 -17.61 12.74 2.36
C LYS A 352 -17.49 12.48 0.86
N ASP A 353 -16.35 11.99 0.43
CA ASP A 353 -16.07 11.63 -0.95
C ASP A 353 -15.29 10.31 -1.02
N GLY A 354 -15.40 9.64 -2.15
CA GLY A 354 -14.67 8.42 -2.49
C GLY A 354 -14.15 8.47 -3.92
N PHE A 355 -13.20 7.59 -4.22
CA PHE A 355 -12.63 7.48 -5.56
C PHE A 355 -12.72 6.04 -6.07
N LEU A 356 -13.03 5.91 -7.35
CA LEU A 356 -12.99 4.66 -8.10
C LEU A 356 -12.30 4.92 -9.42
N ALA A 357 -11.60 3.94 -9.96
CA ALA A 357 -11.01 4.04 -11.28
C ALA A 357 -11.67 3.08 -12.26
N LEU A 358 -11.74 3.52 -13.51
CA LEU A 358 -11.97 2.68 -14.66
C LEU A 358 -10.62 2.27 -15.24
N TYR A 359 -10.42 0.97 -15.35
CA TYR A 359 -9.29 0.38 -16.04
C TYR A 359 -9.73 -0.12 -17.41
N GLU A 360 -8.90 0.14 -18.41
CA GLU A 360 -8.97 -0.56 -19.69
C GLU A 360 -8.30 -1.91 -19.52
N VAL A 361 -9.06 -2.98 -19.78
CA VAL A 361 -8.64 -4.35 -19.52
C VAL A 361 -8.80 -5.17 -20.79
N HIS A 362 -7.70 -5.77 -21.24
CA HIS A 362 -7.74 -6.81 -22.26
C HIS A 362 -8.30 -8.09 -21.65
N VAL A 363 -9.48 -8.50 -22.13
CA VAL A 363 -10.14 -9.73 -21.67
C VAL A 363 -9.92 -10.89 -22.62
N GLY A 364 -9.72 -10.60 -23.92
CA GLY A 364 -9.51 -11.60 -24.97
C GLY A 364 -10.48 -12.78 -24.87
N LYS A 365 -9.95 -13.99 -25.05
CA LYS A 365 -10.70 -15.23 -24.91
C LYS A 365 -10.81 -15.61 -23.43
N GLN A 366 -12.03 -15.58 -22.91
CA GLN A 366 -12.28 -15.73 -21.48
C GLN A 366 -12.59 -17.20 -21.11
N LEU A 367 -11.96 -17.71 -20.06
CA LEU A 367 -12.44 -18.91 -19.38
C LEU A 367 -13.69 -18.51 -18.60
N HIS A 368 -14.85 -19.04 -18.98
CA HIS A 368 -16.11 -18.76 -18.27
C HIS A 368 -16.39 -19.84 -17.23
N ILE A 369 -16.62 -19.42 -15.99
CA ILE A 369 -17.05 -20.29 -14.89
C ILE A 369 -18.23 -19.67 -14.15
N LYS A 370 -19.18 -20.52 -13.75
CA LYS A 370 -20.31 -20.13 -12.90
C LYS A 370 -20.19 -20.70 -11.49
N ASN A 371 -19.72 -21.95 -11.39
CA ASN A 371 -19.49 -22.62 -10.12
C ASN A 371 -17.98 -22.75 -9.86
N HIS A 372 -17.56 -22.33 -8.67
CA HIS A 372 -16.22 -22.44 -8.14
C HIS A 372 -15.78 -23.90 -8.05
N LYS A 373 -14.50 -24.16 -8.34
CA LYS A 373 -13.88 -25.48 -8.25
C LYS A 373 -12.62 -25.38 -7.42
N SER A 374 -12.21 -26.46 -6.75
CA SER A 374 -11.05 -26.47 -5.85
C SER A 374 -9.76 -25.95 -6.49
N TRP A 375 -9.58 -26.17 -7.79
CA TRP A 375 -8.42 -25.70 -8.53
C TRP A 375 -8.40 -24.20 -8.83
N CYS A 376 -9.52 -23.49 -8.62
CA CYS A 376 -9.61 -22.06 -8.87
C CYS A 376 -8.65 -21.26 -7.99
N TYR A 377 -8.38 -21.73 -6.77
CA TYR A 377 -7.39 -21.14 -5.86
C TYR A 377 -5.97 -21.14 -6.43
N GLU A 378 -5.65 -22.05 -7.36
CA GLU A 378 -4.31 -22.18 -7.94
C GLU A 378 -4.16 -21.41 -9.26
N LEU A 379 -5.17 -20.64 -9.67
CA LEU A 379 -5.10 -19.91 -10.92
C LEU A 379 -4.00 -18.85 -10.88
N THR A 380 -3.24 -18.88 -11.96
CA THR A 380 -2.14 -17.99 -12.36
C THR A 380 -2.17 -17.97 -13.89
N GLU A 381 -1.45 -17.07 -14.54
CA GLU A 381 -1.37 -17.01 -16.02
C GLU A 381 -1.00 -18.38 -16.61
N LYS A 382 0.03 -19.02 -16.05
CA LYS A 382 0.47 -20.36 -16.45
C LYS A 382 -0.61 -21.43 -16.26
N ASN A 383 -1.32 -21.41 -15.13
CA ASN A 383 -2.35 -22.42 -14.86
C ASN A 383 -3.65 -22.16 -15.63
N LEU A 384 -3.92 -20.92 -16.01
CA LEU A 384 -5.01 -20.56 -16.92
C LEU A 384 -4.73 -21.13 -18.32
N LYS A 385 -3.52 -20.89 -18.88
CA LYS A 385 -3.13 -21.39 -20.21
C LYS A 385 -3.12 -22.93 -20.32
N LYS A 386 -2.88 -23.65 -19.22
CA LYS A 386 -3.02 -25.13 -19.19
C LYS A 386 -4.46 -25.61 -19.36
N ARG A 387 -5.45 -24.77 -19.08
CA ARG A 387 -6.88 -25.13 -19.19
C ARG A 387 -7.46 -24.87 -20.57
N GLY A 388 -6.67 -24.23 -21.42
CA GLY A 388 -7.02 -23.79 -22.76
C GLY A 388 -6.32 -22.49 -23.04
N ASP A 389 -6.26 -22.12 -24.31
CA ASP A 389 -5.73 -20.83 -24.70
C ASP A 389 -6.73 -19.72 -24.37
N TYR A 390 -6.73 -19.32 -23.10
CA TYR A 390 -7.54 -18.27 -22.49
C TYR A 390 -6.65 -17.13 -22.03
N ASP A 391 -7.14 -15.91 -22.13
CA ASP A 391 -6.41 -14.69 -21.76
C ASP A 391 -6.87 -14.15 -20.40
N SER A 392 -8.13 -14.40 -20.03
CA SER A 392 -8.69 -13.99 -18.74
C SER A 392 -9.70 -14.99 -18.20
N LEU A 393 -10.16 -14.76 -16.98
CA LEU A 393 -11.26 -15.49 -16.36
C LEU A 393 -12.48 -14.58 -16.22
N PHE A 394 -13.64 -15.10 -16.59
CA PHE A 394 -14.95 -14.55 -16.26
C PHE A 394 -15.66 -15.48 -15.27
N ALA A 395 -15.81 -15.01 -14.03
CA ALA A 395 -16.60 -15.68 -13.01
C ALA A 395 -18.00 -15.03 -12.95
N GLU A 396 -19.02 -15.79 -13.36
CA GLU A 396 -20.40 -15.33 -13.42
C GLU A 396 -21.03 -15.30 -12.01
N GLY A 397 -21.67 -14.19 -11.67
CA GLY A 397 -22.45 -14.05 -10.45
C GLY A 397 -23.77 -14.82 -10.48
N GLY A 398 -24.35 -15.04 -9.30
CA GLY A 398 -25.62 -15.75 -9.11
C GLY A 398 -25.48 -17.23 -8.71
N ALA A 399 -24.26 -17.69 -8.45
CA ALA A 399 -23.97 -18.99 -7.84
C ALA A 399 -23.07 -18.79 -6.61
N ASP A 400 -21.77 -19.09 -6.71
CA ASP A 400 -20.83 -18.95 -5.59
C ASP A 400 -20.44 -17.49 -5.28
N LEU A 401 -20.68 -16.58 -6.22
CA LEU A 401 -20.55 -15.14 -6.04
C LEU A 401 -21.87 -14.44 -6.30
N ARG A 402 -22.13 -13.33 -5.60
CA ARG A 402 -23.33 -12.50 -5.85
C ARG A 402 -23.24 -11.70 -7.16
N ASN A 403 -22.03 -11.29 -7.55
CA ASN A 403 -21.77 -10.42 -8.69
C ASN A 403 -20.64 -10.99 -9.53
N ASN A 404 -20.63 -10.64 -10.82
CA ASN A 404 -19.57 -10.98 -11.75
C ASN A 404 -18.18 -10.54 -11.24
N GLU A 405 -17.17 -11.30 -11.65
CA GLU A 405 -15.76 -10.93 -11.52
C GLU A 405 -15.02 -11.22 -12.82
N TYR A 406 -14.16 -10.28 -13.19
CA TYR A 406 -13.26 -10.39 -14.32
C TYR A 406 -11.84 -10.39 -13.76
N ILE A 407 -11.08 -11.43 -14.08
CA ILE A 407 -9.74 -11.63 -13.51
C ILE A 407 -8.72 -11.78 -14.63
N ILE A 408 -7.68 -10.95 -14.59
CA ILE A 408 -6.47 -11.08 -15.41
C ILE A 408 -5.31 -11.52 -14.52
N TYR A 409 -4.35 -12.23 -15.12
CA TYR A 409 -3.21 -12.80 -14.38
C TYR A 409 -1.87 -12.23 -14.83
N ASN A 410 -1.89 -11.20 -15.68
CA ASN A 410 -0.73 -10.48 -16.16
C ASN A 410 -0.99 -8.96 -16.07
N HIS A 411 -0.03 -8.23 -15.51
CA HIS A 411 -0.09 -6.79 -15.37
C HIS A 411 -0.30 -6.02 -16.65
N ALA A 412 0.32 -6.50 -17.72
CA ALA A 412 0.28 -5.83 -19.00
C ALA A 412 -1.10 -5.93 -19.68
N GLN A 413 -2.04 -6.69 -19.11
CA GLN A 413 -3.42 -6.77 -19.61
C GLN A 413 -4.30 -5.59 -19.16
N CYS A 414 -3.81 -4.66 -18.35
CA CYS A 414 -4.59 -3.48 -17.98
C CYS A 414 -3.78 -2.20 -17.81
N THR A 415 -4.46 -1.08 -17.98
CA THR A 415 -3.97 0.26 -17.63
C THR A 415 -5.12 1.10 -17.11
N VAL A 416 -4.81 2.07 -16.23
CA VAL A 416 -5.83 3.01 -15.74
C VAL A 416 -6.24 3.94 -16.88
N LYS A 417 -7.53 4.28 -16.96
CA LYS A 417 -8.05 5.21 -17.97
C LYS A 417 -8.73 6.43 -17.37
N TYR A 418 -9.54 6.23 -16.32
CA TYR A 418 -10.20 7.32 -15.61
C TYR A 418 -10.15 7.12 -14.10
N LEU A 419 -10.02 8.22 -13.36
CA LEU A 419 -10.32 8.28 -11.93
C LEU A 419 -11.58 9.11 -11.72
N VAL A 420 -12.55 8.56 -10.99
CA VAL A 420 -13.86 9.17 -10.75
C VAL A 420 -14.02 9.47 -9.27
N GLN A 421 -14.25 10.74 -8.96
CA GLN A 421 -14.62 11.20 -7.62
C GLN A 421 -16.14 11.13 -7.46
N VAL A 422 -16.59 10.57 -6.34
CA VAL A 422 -18.00 10.44 -5.97
C VAL A 422 -18.30 11.03 -4.60
N LYS A 423 -19.55 11.44 -4.38
CA LYS A 423 -20.04 12.06 -3.13
C LYS A 423 -21.38 11.51 -2.67
#